data_AF-A0A9D9QIZ1-F1
#
_entry.id   AF-A0A9D9QIZ1-F1
#
_cell.length_a   1.000
_cell.length_b   1.000
_cell.length_c   1.000
_cell.angle_alpha   90.00
_cell.angle_beta   90.00
_cell.angle_gamma   90.00
#
_symmetry.space_group_name_H-M   'P 1'
#
loop_
_entity.id
_entity.type
_entity.pdbx_description
1 polymer ?
#
loop_
_entity_poly.entity_id
_entity_poly.type
_entity_poly.pdbx_seq_one_letter_code
_entity_poly.pdbx_strand_id
1 'polypeptide(L)'
;MLVGKKIGMLLVKLGVGAGLILWLVEKVNWSVVLEKLADISPVFIVLYIVFQLAGNVISARKWQTIASHKHQELMFTVKEGFFTYLTGAFINNFLPSTIGGDAYRGLWLA
;
A
#
# COMPACT_ATOMS: atom_id res chain seq x y z
N MET A 1 -0.12 -35.11 4.18
CA MET A 1 -1.55 -34.80 3.96
C MET A 1 -1.89 -33.30 4.12
N LEU A 2 -1.36 -32.58 5.12
CA LEU A 2 -1.66 -31.15 5.35
C LEU A 2 -1.13 -30.17 4.27
N VAL A 3 0.01 -30.48 3.65
CA VAL A 3 0.64 -29.60 2.63
C VAL A 3 -0.15 -29.59 1.31
N GLY A 4 -0.64 -30.75 0.85
CA GLY A 4 -1.47 -30.85 -0.35
C GLY A 4 -2.81 -30.11 -0.24
N LYS A 5 -3.43 -30.11 0.95
CA LYS A 5 -4.65 -29.34 1.23
C LYS A 5 -4.42 -27.82 1.14
N LYS A 6 -3.28 -27.32 1.64
CA LYS A 6 -2.91 -25.90 1.58
C LYS A 6 -2.66 -25.43 0.14
N ILE A 7 -1.96 -26.25 -0.66
CA ILE A 7 -1.68 -25.96 -2.07
C ILE A 7 -2.97 -25.96 -2.89
N GLY A 8 -3.84 -26.95 -2.71
CA GLY A 8 -5.14 -26.99 -3.40
C GLY A 8 -5.99 -25.75 -3.11
N MET A 9 -6.03 -25.31 -1.85
CA MET A 9 -6.77 -24.09 -1.48
C MET A 9 -6.14 -22.81 -2.06
N LEU A 10 -4.81 -22.74 -2.16
CA LEU A 10 -4.13 -21.63 -2.82
C LEU A 10 -4.49 -21.57 -4.31
N LEU A 11 -4.47 -22.70 -5.00
CA LEU A 11 -4.83 -22.78 -6.42
C LEU A 11 -6.28 -22.35 -6.67
N VAL A 12 -7.22 -22.75 -5.81
CA VAL A 12 -8.62 -22.29 -5.91
C VAL A 12 -8.71 -20.78 -5.72
N LYS A 13 -8.04 -20.21 -4.71
CA LYS A 13 -8.04 -18.75 -4.49
C LYS A 13 -7.47 -17.99 -5.69
N LEU A 14 -6.36 -18.47 -6.24
CA LEU A 14 -5.74 -17.87 -7.43
C LEU A 14 -6.64 -18.02 -8.66
N GLY A 15 -7.24 -19.19 -8.87
CA GLY A 15 -8.14 -19.45 -9.99
C GLY A 15 -9.40 -18.59 -9.94
N VAL A 16 -10.05 -18.49 -8.78
CA VAL A 16 -11.21 -17.61 -8.59
C VAL A 16 -10.82 -16.15 -8.73
N GLY A 17 -9.71 -15.72 -8.11
CA GLY A 17 -9.23 -14.34 -8.21
C GLY A 17 -8.90 -13.94 -9.66
N ALA A 18 -8.13 -14.77 -10.36
CA ALA A 18 -7.80 -14.55 -11.76
C ALA A 18 -9.03 -14.58 -12.66
N GLY A 19 -9.95 -15.53 -12.46
CA GLY A 19 -11.20 -15.63 -13.21
C GLY A 19 -12.08 -14.39 -13.04
N LEU A 20 -12.19 -13.86 -11.82
CA LEU A 20 -12.91 -12.61 -11.55
C LEU A 20 -12.25 -11.40 -12.22
N ILE A 21 -10.91 -11.31 -12.18
CA ILE A 21 -10.17 -10.23 -12.85
C ILE A 21 -10.38 -10.29 -14.36
N LEU A 22 -10.24 -11.47 -14.97
CA LEU A 22 -10.45 -11.66 -16.41
C LEU A 22 -11.87 -11.29 -16.82
N TRP A 23 -12.86 -11.76 -16.06
CA TRP A 23 -14.27 -11.43 -16.30
C TRP A 23 -14.52 -9.92 -16.23
N LEU A 24 -13.92 -9.21 -15.27
CA LEU A 24 -14.03 -7.76 -15.17
C LEU A 24 -13.37 -7.07 -16.37
N VAL A 25 -12.15 -7.46 -16.72
CA VAL A 25 -11.36 -6.90 -17.83
C VAL A 25 -12.07 -7.05 -19.18
N GLU A 26 -12.72 -8.19 -19.42
CA GLU A 26 -13.49 -8.43 -20.64
C GLU A 26 -14.75 -7.56 -20.75
N LYS A 27 -15.33 -7.14 -19.63
CA LYS A 27 -16.54 -6.29 -19.60
C LYS A 27 -16.24 -4.80 -19.78
N VAL A 28 -14.98 -4.39 -19.68
CA VAL A 28 -14.57 -2.99 -19.79
C VAL A 28 -14.47 -2.57 -21.25
N ASN A 29 -15.07 -1.40 -21.58
CA ASN A 29 -14.84 -0.75 -22.87
C ASN A 29 -13.49 -0.01 -22.84
N TRP A 30 -12.45 -0.68 -23.34
CA TRP A 30 -11.08 -0.17 -23.34
C TRP A 30 -10.90 1.10 -24.16
N SER A 31 -11.67 1.30 -25.23
CA SER A 31 -11.61 2.54 -26.03
C SER A 31 -12.00 3.75 -25.19
N VAL A 32 -13.09 3.65 -24.42
CA VAL A 32 -13.54 4.73 -23.52
C VAL A 32 -12.53 4.97 -22.40
N VAL A 33 -11.95 3.91 -21.82
CA VAL A 33 -10.94 4.04 -20.77
C VAL A 33 -9.71 4.78 -21.29
N LEU A 34 -9.19 4.40 -22.46
CA LEU A 34 -8.02 5.03 -23.06
C LEU A 34 -8.27 6.49 -23.45
N GLU A 35 -9.46 6.79 -23.99
CA GLU A 35 -9.86 8.17 -24.29
C GLU A 35 -9.90 9.02 -23.01
N LYS A 36 -10.51 8.50 -21.94
CA LYS A 36 -10.54 9.19 -20.64
C LYS A 36 -9.17 9.36 -20.03
N LEU A 37 -8.29 8.36 -20.14
CA LEU A 37 -6.91 8.45 -19.68
C LEU A 37 -6.11 9.52 -20.43
N ALA A 38 -6.31 9.63 -21.74
CA ALA A 38 -5.64 10.63 -22.57
C ALA A 38 -6.09 12.07 -22.24
N ASP A 39 -7.32 12.24 -21.79
CA ASP A 39 -7.91 13.54 -21.41
C ASP A 39 -7.65 13.91 -19.93
N ILE A 40 -6.91 13.09 -19.17
CA ILE A 40 -6.57 13.42 -17.78
C ILE A 40 -5.69 14.66 -17.75
N SER A 41 -6.16 15.71 -17.08
CA SER A 41 -5.35 16.89 -16.81
C SER A 41 -4.13 16.52 -15.95
N PRO A 42 -2.90 16.84 -16.39
CA PRO A 42 -1.69 16.61 -15.61
C PRO A 42 -1.72 17.29 -14.23
N VAL A 43 -2.49 18.37 -14.09
CA VAL A 43 -2.66 19.08 -12.81
C VAL A 43 -3.27 18.16 -11.75
N PHE A 44 -4.26 17.34 -12.09
CA PHE A 44 -4.86 16.41 -11.12
C PHE A 44 -3.90 15.30 -10.71
N ILE A 45 -3.04 14.84 -11.62
CA ILE A 45 -1.99 13.86 -11.30
C ILE A 45 -1.00 14.46 -10.30
N VAL A 46 -0.54 15.70 -10.55
CA VAL A 46 0.36 16.40 -9.63
C VAL A 46 -0.30 16.63 -8.28
N LEU A 47 -1.56 17.10 -8.25
CA LEU A 47 -2.31 17.30 -7.02
C LEU A 47 -2.47 15.99 -6.23
N TYR A 48 -2.78 14.88 -6.90
CA TYR A 48 -2.86 13.57 -6.28
C TYR A 48 -1.53 13.19 -5.60
N ILE A 49 -0.41 13.32 -6.31
CA ILE A 49 0.92 13.02 -5.77
C ILE A 49 1.22 13.91 -4.57
N VAL A 50 0.98 15.23 -4.69
CA VAL A 50 1.21 16.19 -3.61
C VAL A 50 0.37 15.84 -2.37
N PHE A 51 -0.93 15.56 -2.53
CA PHE A 51 -1.79 15.19 -1.42
C PHE A 51 -1.38 13.86 -0.79
N GLN A 52 -0.98 12.87 -1.58
CA GLN A 52 -0.51 11.58 -1.08
C GLN A 52 0.77 11.74 -0.25
N LEU A 53 1.75 12.50 -0.74
CA LEU A 53 3.01 12.76 -0.03
C LEU A 53 2.77 13.62 1.22
N ALA A 54 1.92 14.64 1.14
CA ALA A 54 1.55 15.47 2.29
C ALA A 54 0.86 14.63 3.38
N GLY A 55 -0.05 13.74 3.01
CA GLY A 55 -0.70 12.80 3.93
C GLY A 55 0.29 11.90 4.65
N ASN A 56 1.32 11.41 3.94
CA ASN A 56 2.41 10.64 4.53
C ASN A 56 3.26 11.47 5.51
N VAL A 57 3.58 12.73 5.17
CA VAL A 57 4.32 13.64 6.07
C VAL A 57 3.52 13.96 7.34
N ILE A 58 2.23 14.25 7.20
CA ILE A 58 1.33 14.50 8.34
C ILE A 58 1.28 13.25 9.23
N SER A 59 1.18 12.08 8.61
CA SER A 59 1.16 10.81 9.35
C SER A 59 2.48 10.55 10.08
N ALA A 60 3.63 10.82 9.45
CA ALA A 60 4.93 10.71 10.09
C ALA A 60 5.06 11.63 11.30
N ARG A 61 4.65 12.90 11.18
CA ARG A 61 4.60 13.86 12.32
C ARG A 61 3.69 13.38 13.43
N LYS A 62 2.50 12.88 13.10
CA LYS A 62 1.56 12.33 14.09
C LYS A 62 2.22 11.24 14.93
N TRP A 63 2.90 10.30 14.29
CA TRP A 63 3.58 9.21 15.00
C TRP A 63 4.81 9.67 15.76
N GLN A 64 5.54 10.67 15.25
CA GLN A 64 6.63 11.29 15.98
C GLN A 64 6.13 11.90 17.30
N THR A 65 5.04 12.65 17.26
CA THR A 65 4.42 13.23 18.46
C THR A 65 3.94 12.16 19.43
N ILE A 66 3.33 11.07 18.94
CA ILE A 66 2.87 9.97 19.80
C ILE A 66 4.07 9.27 20.48
N ALA A 67 5.13 8.99 19.72
CA ALA A 67 6.32 8.34 20.21
C ALA A 67 7.02 9.20 21.28
N SER A 68 7.21 10.50 21.01
CA SER A 68 7.86 11.43 21.94
C SER A 68 7.12 11.57 23.28
N HIS A 69 5.79 11.40 23.29
CA HIS A 69 4.98 11.47 24.51
C HIS A 69 4.93 10.15 25.28
N LYS A 70 4.99 9.00 24.59
CA LYS A 70 4.88 7.68 25.24
C LYS A 70 6.22 7.09 25.66
N HIS A 71 7.29 7.37 24.92
CA HIS A 71 8.61 6.79 25.12
C HIS A 71 9.67 7.86 24.79
N GLN A 72 10.25 8.49 25.82
CA GLN A 72 11.24 9.57 25.63
C GLN A 72 12.49 9.12 24.87
N GLU A 73 12.79 7.82 24.83
CA GLU A 73 13.92 7.24 24.12
C GLU A 73 13.64 6.99 22.62
N LEU A 74 12.36 6.98 22.22
CA LEU A 74 11.92 6.69 20.85
C LEU A 74 11.81 8.00 20.06
N MET A 75 12.99 8.59 19.83
CA MET A 75 13.16 9.82 19.07
C MET A 75 13.53 9.48 17.63
N PHE A 76 12.64 9.77 16.69
CA PHE A 76 12.94 9.75 15.27
C PHE A 76 12.55 11.07 14.61
N THR A 77 13.20 11.39 13.51
CA THR A 77 12.93 12.57 12.70
C THR A 77 11.71 12.35 11.80
N VAL A 78 11.02 13.44 11.43
CA VAL A 78 9.91 13.38 10.45
C VAL A 78 10.35 12.72 9.14
N LYS A 79 11.62 12.93 8.74
CA LYS A 79 12.21 12.33 7.54
C LYS A 79 12.23 10.80 7.65
N GLU A 80 12.76 10.27 8.75
CA GLU A 80 12.80 8.83 9.00
C GLU A 80 11.39 8.23 9.04
N GLY A 81 10.47 8.85 9.79
CA GLY A 81 9.07 8.43 9.82
C GLY A 81 8.42 8.43 8.43
N PHE A 82 8.71 9.44 7.60
CA PHE A 82 8.20 9.53 6.23
C PHE A 82 8.73 8.40 5.34
N PHE A 83 10.03 8.11 5.37
CA PHE A 83 10.59 6.96 4.63
C PHE A 83 10.02 5.64 5.13
N THR A 84 9.88 5.47 6.44
CA THR A 84 9.22 4.29 7.03
C THR A 84 7.78 4.13 6.52
N TYR A 85 7.05 5.23 6.35
CA TYR A 85 5.70 5.24 5.75
C TYR A 85 5.70 4.82 4.27
N LEU A 86 6.65 5.32 3.48
CA LEU A 86 6.81 4.93 2.08
C LEU A 86 7.18 3.44 1.95
N THR A 87 8.11 2.95 2.77
CA THR A 87 8.50 1.54 2.80
C THR A 87 7.32 0.66 3.22
N GLY A 88 6.57 1.06 4.24
CA GLY A 88 5.36 0.35 4.67
C GLY A 88 4.30 0.31 3.58
N ALA A 89 4.12 1.40 2.82
CA ALA A 89 3.21 1.43 1.67
C ALA A 89 3.68 0.50 0.54
N PHE A 90 4.98 0.45 0.24
CA PHE A 90 5.53 -0.49 -0.73
C PHE A 90 5.28 -1.95 -0.30
N ILE A 91 5.59 -2.28 0.95
CA ILE A 91 5.36 -3.60 1.53
C ILE A 91 3.89 -4.00 1.39
N ASN A 92 2.96 -3.12 1.75
CA ASN A 92 1.53 -3.38 1.66
C ASN A 92 1.03 -3.64 0.23
N ASN A 93 1.65 -3.04 -0.78
CA ASN A 93 1.20 -3.16 -2.17
C ASN A 93 1.88 -4.31 -2.93
N PHE A 94 3.14 -4.63 -2.60
CA PHE A 94 3.96 -5.54 -3.39
C PHE A 94 4.34 -6.84 -2.69
N LEU A 95 4.31 -6.89 -1.34
CA LEU A 95 4.64 -8.10 -0.61
C LEU A 95 3.39 -8.92 -0.28
N PRO A 96 3.55 -10.24 -0.05
CA PRO A 96 2.46 -11.06 0.46
C PRO A 96 1.93 -10.46 1.77
N SER A 97 0.60 -10.48 1.95
CA SER A 97 -0.10 -9.88 3.11
C SER A 97 0.36 -10.37 4.49
N THR A 98 1.24 -11.38 4.54
CA THR A 98 1.93 -11.85 5.75
C THR A 98 2.97 -10.84 6.26
N ILE A 99 3.54 -10.01 5.39
CA ILE A 99 4.45 -8.92 5.75
C ILE A 99 3.69 -7.61 5.54
N GLY A 100 3.10 -7.07 6.61
CA GLY A 100 2.40 -5.79 6.57
C GLY A 100 3.34 -4.61 6.85
N GLY A 101 3.03 -3.44 6.30
CA GLY A 101 3.71 -2.19 6.63
C GLY A 101 3.63 -1.84 8.11
N ASP A 102 2.62 -2.34 8.82
CA ASP A 102 2.45 -2.19 10.27
C ASP A 102 3.44 -3.07 11.04
N ALA A 103 3.66 -4.29 10.58
CA ALA A 103 4.67 -5.18 11.14
C ALA A 103 6.09 -4.61 10.92
N TYR A 104 6.35 -4.06 9.73
CA TYR A 104 7.61 -3.36 9.45
C TYR A 104 7.81 -2.15 10.37
N ARG A 105 6.77 -1.33 10.58
CA ARG A 105 6.83 -0.20 11.51
C ARG A 105 7.07 -0.64 12.95
N GLY A 106 6.41 -1.71 13.39
CA GLY A 106 6.64 -2.29 14.71
C GLY A 106 8.08 -2.75 14.89
N LEU A 107 8.64 -3.45 13.90
CA LEU A 107 10.04 -3.89 13.91
C LEU A 107 11.01 -2.71 13.88
N TRP A 108 10.73 -1.67 13.11
CA TRP A 108 11.59 -0.49 13.01
C TRP A 108 11.61 0.33 14.32
N LEU A 109 10.55 0.26 15.12
CA LEU A 109 10.43 0.92 16.42
C LEU A 109 10.88 0.05 17.61
N ALA A 110 11.15 -1.24 17.41
CA ALA A 110 11.51 -2.22 18.44
C ALA A 110 13.04 -2.32 18.60
#